data_AF-A0A6C0B9I3-F1
#
_entry.id   AF-A0A6C0B9I3-F1
#
_cell.length_a   1.000
_cell.length_b   1.000
_cell.length_c   1.000
_cell.angle_alpha   90.00
_cell.angle_beta   90.00
_cell.angle_gamma   90.00
#
_symmetry.space_group_name_H-M   'P 1'
#
loop_
_entity.id
_entity.type
_entity.pdbx_description
1 polymer ?
#
loop_
_entity_poly.entity_id
_entity_poly.type
_entity_poly.pdbx_seq_one_letter_code
_entity_poly.pdbx_strand_id
1 'polypeptide(L)'
;MYILVERNGTLKEIENVDVLEYGKRKGVWKLNGKTIYLYGRTKQKQSSKIVKYDFPPPYDEKIFYGKCLLVNPVEALTIPEWETIYEELMGGFEDIESESELSADENEGTVMAMTKEGYVKDGFVVSDDEV
;
A
#
# COMPACT_ATOMS: atom_id res chain seq x y z
N MET A 1 -1.67 -18.46 13.19
CA MET A 1 -2.44 -17.32 13.72
C MET A 1 -2.89 -16.46 12.56
N TYR A 2 -4.10 -15.91 12.65
CA TYR A 2 -4.72 -15.08 11.61
C TYR A 2 -5.08 -13.73 12.20
N ILE A 3 -5.04 -12.67 11.39
CA ILE A 3 -5.52 -11.35 11.82
C ILE A 3 -6.86 -11.08 11.15
N LEU A 4 -7.87 -10.90 11.99
CA LEU A 4 -9.20 -10.45 11.62
C LEU A 4 -9.25 -8.94 11.57
N VAL A 5 -9.64 -8.40 10.41
CA VAL A 5 -9.97 -7.00 10.25
C VAL A 5 -11.48 -6.84 10.40
N GLU A 6 -11.90 -6.25 11.50
CA GLU A 6 -13.30 -5.97 11.77
C GLU A 6 -13.80 -4.75 10.98
N ARG A 7 -15.11 -4.68 10.78
CA ARG A 7 -15.76 -3.60 10.01
C ARG A 7 -15.45 -2.18 10.51
N ASN A 8 -15.16 -2.05 11.80
CA ASN A 8 -14.83 -0.79 12.47
C ASN A 8 -13.36 -0.39 12.28
N GLY A 9 -12.53 -1.22 11.65
CA GLY A 9 -11.10 -0.99 11.47
C GLY A 9 -10.22 -1.64 12.54
N THR A 10 -10.81 -2.36 13.51
CA THR A 10 -10.01 -3.02 14.56
C THR A 10 -9.38 -4.31 14.06
N LEU A 11 -8.12 -4.54 14.42
CA LEU A 11 -7.40 -5.79 14.20
C LEU A 11 -7.56 -6.71 15.40
N LYS A 12 -7.81 -7.99 15.16
CA LYS A 12 -7.90 -9.01 16.21
C LYS A 12 -7.22 -10.30 15.79
N GLU A 13 -6.36 -10.83 16.65
CA GLU A 13 -5.74 -12.13 16.41
C GLU A 13 -6.72 -13.25 16.73
N ILE A 14 -6.85 -14.20 15.81
CA ILE A 14 -7.73 -15.36 15.94
C ILE A 14 -7.05 -16.63 15.42
N GLU A 15 -7.53 -17.78 15.90
CA GLU A 15 -7.05 -19.11 15.56
C GLU A 15 -8.19 -19.98 15.04
N ASN A 16 -7.87 -21.10 14.38
CA ASN A 16 -8.85 -22.08 13.87
C ASN A 16 -9.95 -21.45 12.98
N VAL A 17 -9.55 -20.63 12.02
CA VAL A 17 -10.46 -19.95 11.11
C VAL A 17 -10.63 -20.72 9.81
N ASP A 18 -11.88 -20.87 9.36
CA ASP A 18 -12.16 -21.28 7.99
C ASP A 18 -12.06 -20.08 7.05
N VAL A 19 -10.96 -20.00 6.30
CA VAL A 19 -10.65 -18.86 5.41
C VAL A 19 -11.72 -18.66 4.33
N LEU A 20 -12.48 -19.69 3.96
CA LEU A 20 -13.51 -19.62 2.92
C LEU A 20 -14.72 -18.81 3.39
N GLU A 21 -14.96 -18.72 4.70
CA GLU A 21 -16.02 -17.87 5.26
C GLU A 21 -15.78 -16.38 4.97
N TYR A 22 -14.53 -15.96 4.87
CA TYR A 22 -14.12 -14.57 4.64
C TYR A 22 -14.11 -14.18 3.16
N GLY A 23 -14.34 -15.15 2.26
CA GLY A 23 -14.48 -14.93 0.83
C GLY A 23 -13.31 -15.52 0.05
N LYS A 24 -12.93 -14.84 -1.04
CA LYS A 24 -11.82 -15.28 -1.89
C LYS A 24 -10.57 -14.45 -1.57
N ARG A 25 -9.40 -14.97 -1.92
CA ARG A 25 -8.16 -14.18 -1.91
C ARG A 25 -8.30 -12.99 -2.86
N LYS A 26 -8.01 -11.79 -2.36
CA LYS A 26 -8.12 -10.51 -3.08
C LYS A 26 -6.80 -9.81 -3.24
N GLY A 27 -5.87 -10.08 -2.34
CA GLY A 27 -4.54 -9.50 -2.38
C GLY A 27 -3.45 -10.39 -1.82
N VAL A 28 -2.24 -10.03 -2.19
CA VAL A 28 -0.98 -10.56 -1.69
C VAL A 28 0.01 -9.42 -1.54
N TRP A 29 0.69 -9.36 -0.39
CA TRP A 29 1.88 -8.55 -0.16
C TRP A 29 3.07 -9.46 0.08
N LYS A 30 4.24 -9.03 -0.41
CA LYS A 30 5.50 -9.73 -0.20
C LYS A 30 6.53 -8.71 0.30
N LEU A 31 7.00 -8.89 1.53
CA LEU A 31 7.94 -7.99 2.19
C LEU A 31 8.80 -8.79 3.16
N ASN A 32 10.11 -8.53 3.22
CA ASN A 32 11.05 -9.20 4.14
C ASN A 32 10.93 -10.74 4.17
N GLY A 33 10.75 -11.34 2.99
CA GLY A 33 10.60 -12.80 2.83
C GLY A 33 9.24 -13.37 3.29
N LYS A 34 8.36 -12.54 3.86
CA LYS A 34 7.00 -12.92 4.28
C LYS A 34 6.01 -12.68 3.16
N THR A 35 4.99 -13.52 3.10
CA THR A 35 3.90 -13.41 2.12
C THR A 35 2.58 -13.25 2.86
N ILE A 36 1.93 -12.09 2.79
CA ILE A 36 0.66 -11.85 3.47
C ILE A 36 -0.48 -11.94 2.45
N TYR A 37 -1.47 -12.78 2.72
CA TYR A 37 -2.67 -12.90 1.90
C TYR A 37 -3.85 -12.16 2.52
N LEU A 38 -4.51 -11.35 1.69
CA LEU A 38 -5.76 -10.68 2.00
C LEU A 38 -6.94 -11.48 1.47
N TYR A 39 -7.80 -11.91 2.37
CA TYR A 39 -9.10 -12.48 2.05
C TYR A 39 -10.20 -11.48 2.40
N GLY A 40 -11.14 -11.32 1.47
CA GLY A 40 -12.23 -10.38 1.68
C GLY A 40 -13.29 -10.45 0.60
N ARG A 41 -14.39 -9.74 0.87
CA ARG A 41 -15.53 -9.64 -0.04
C ARG A 41 -15.58 -8.23 -0.63
N THR A 42 -15.48 -8.15 -1.96
CA THR A 42 -15.63 -6.91 -2.72
C THR A 42 -17.05 -6.75 -3.30
N LYS A 43 -17.90 -7.78 -3.14
CA LYS A 43 -19.31 -7.71 -3.57
C LYS A 43 -20.15 -7.22 -2.40
N GLN A 44 -20.81 -6.07 -2.59
CA GLN A 44 -21.77 -5.55 -1.63
C GLN A 44 -22.98 -6.48 -1.55
N LYS A 45 -23.29 -6.98 -0.35
CA LYS A 45 -24.62 -7.53 -0.03
C LYS A 45 -25.42 -6.44 0.67
N GLN A 46 -26.74 -6.43 0.52
CA GLN A 46 -27.63 -5.36 1.04
C GLN A 46 -27.41 -5.03 2.53
N SER A 47 -26.93 -5.98 3.33
CA SER A 47 -26.69 -5.81 4.78
C SER A 47 -25.22 -5.62 5.17
N SER A 48 -24.27 -5.63 4.22
CA SER A 48 -22.83 -5.59 4.50
C SER A 48 -22.31 -4.16 4.51
N LYS A 49 -21.75 -3.74 5.65
CA LYS A 49 -21.08 -2.44 5.82
C LYS A 49 -19.67 -2.47 5.24
N ILE A 50 -19.18 -1.33 4.77
CA ILE A 50 -17.79 -1.15 4.32
C ILE A 50 -16.85 -1.30 5.51
N VAL A 51 -15.71 -1.95 5.29
CA VAL A 51 -14.60 -2.07 6.25
C VAL A 51 -13.89 -0.72 6.30
N LYS A 52 -13.76 -0.13 7.50
CA LYS A 52 -13.11 1.16 7.72
C LYS A 52 -11.59 1.10 7.88
N TYR A 53 -11.00 -0.05 7.57
CA TYR A 53 -9.55 -0.23 7.63
C TYR A 53 -8.95 0.23 6.32
N ASP A 54 -7.92 1.07 6.41
CA ASP A 54 -7.12 1.51 5.27
C ASP A 54 -6.09 0.42 4.97
N PHE A 55 -6.20 -0.21 3.80
CA PHE A 55 -5.26 -1.26 3.41
C PHE A 55 -4.06 -0.61 2.72
N PRO A 56 -2.84 -1.14 2.91
CA PRO A 56 -1.68 -0.57 2.24
C PRO A 56 -1.72 -0.84 0.72
N PRO A 57 -0.96 -0.07 -0.07
CA PRO A 57 -0.87 -0.28 -1.52
C PRO A 57 -0.43 -1.71 -1.85
N PRO A 58 -0.89 -2.31 -2.96
CA PRO A 58 -1.74 -1.76 -4.03
C PRO A 58 -3.26 -2.00 -3.82
N TYR A 59 -3.71 -2.16 -2.57
CA TYR A 59 -5.11 -2.50 -2.26
C TYR A 59 -5.85 -1.39 -1.51
N ASP A 60 -5.23 -0.23 -1.34
CA ASP A 60 -5.75 1.00 -0.73
C ASP A 60 -7.02 1.51 -1.44
N GLU A 61 -7.02 1.50 -2.78
CA GLU A 61 -8.19 1.90 -3.57
C GLU A 61 -9.36 0.89 -3.49
N LYS A 62 -9.13 -0.32 -2.95
CA LYS A 62 -10.13 -1.39 -2.97
C LYS A 62 -11.06 -1.32 -1.76
N ILE A 63 -12.35 -1.21 -2.05
CA ILE A 63 -13.40 -1.26 -1.03
C ILE A 63 -13.75 -2.70 -0.67
N PHE A 64 -13.60 -3.02 0.62
CA PHE A 64 -14.02 -4.30 1.19
C PHE A 64 -15.27 -4.16 2.05
N TYR A 65 -16.09 -5.22 2.09
CA TYR A 65 -17.34 -5.25 2.84
C TYR A 65 -17.34 -6.38 3.88
N GLY A 66 -17.87 -6.08 5.07
CA GLY A 66 -18.03 -7.05 6.16
C GLY A 66 -16.79 -7.17 7.03
N LYS A 67 -16.02 -8.24 6.85
CA LYS A 67 -14.78 -8.53 7.57
C LYS A 67 -13.73 -9.01 6.58
N CYS A 68 -12.48 -8.69 6.82
CA CYS A 68 -11.35 -9.20 6.05
C CYS A 68 -10.46 -10.07 6.94
N LEU A 69 -9.70 -10.97 6.32
CA LEU A 69 -8.78 -11.84 7.01
C LEU A 69 -7.39 -11.70 6.36
N LEU A 70 -6.39 -11.50 7.20
CA LEU A 70 -4.99 -11.45 6.84
C LEU A 70 -4.30 -12.70 7.38
N VAL A 71 -3.50 -13.34 6.53
CA VAL A 71 -2.80 -14.58 6.89
C VAL A 71 -1.48 -14.70 6.16
N ASN A 72 -0.46 -15.17 6.87
CA ASN A 72 0.77 -15.67 6.27
C ASN A 72 0.67 -17.19 6.14
N PRO A 73 0.83 -17.78 4.93
CA PRO A 73 0.79 -19.24 4.77
C PRO A 73 2.03 -19.95 5.33
N VAL A 74 3.12 -19.22 5.57
CA VAL A 74 4.40 -19.80 6.05
C VAL A 74 4.43 -19.86 7.57
N GLU A 75 4.04 -18.77 8.23
CA GLU A 75 4.19 -18.60 9.69
C GLU A 75 2.95 -17.97 10.31
N ALA A 76 2.85 -18.02 11.64
CA ALA A 76 1.80 -17.31 12.37
C ALA A 76 2.01 -15.78 12.21
N LEU A 77 0.99 -15.08 11.71
CA LEU A 77 1.02 -13.63 11.59
C LEU A 77 0.45 -12.99 12.86
N THR A 78 1.26 -12.22 13.57
CA THR A 78 0.84 -11.44 14.75
C THR A 78 0.56 -9.98 14.37
N ILE A 79 -0.28 -9.29 15.15
CA ILE A 79 -0.57 -7.86 14.93
C ILE A 79 0.70 -6.99 14.85
N PRO A 80 1.65 -7.05 15.81
CA PRO A 80 2.84 -6.20 15.75
C PRO A 80 3.67 -6.45 14.48
N GLU A 81 3.76 -7.69 14.00
CA GLU A 81 4.46 -7.99 12.75
C GLU A 81 3.73 -7.43 11.53
N TRP A 82 2.40 -7.48 11.52
CA TRP A 82 1.61 -6.87 10.46
C TRP A 82 1.73 -5.34 10.48
N GLU A 83 1.80 -4.71 11.65
CA GLU A 83 2.00 -3.25 11.77
C GLU A 83 3.34 -2.83 11.16
N THR A 84 4.44 -3.54 11.44
CA THR A 84 5.73 -3.26 10.79
C THR A 84 5.65 -3.40 9.27
N ILE A 85 5.03 -4.48 8.77
CA ILE A 85 4.85 -4.68 7.33
C ILE A 85 3.98 -3.57 6.73
N TYR A 86 2.93 -3.17 7.43
CA TYR A 86 2.02 -2.11 7.02
C TYR A 86 2.74 -0.77 6.88
N GLU A 87 3.55 -0.39 7.87
CA GLU A 87 4.32 0.86 7.84
C GLU A 87 5.28 0.90 6.66
N GLU A 88 6.04 -0.18 6.43
CA GLU A 88 6.94 -0.28 5.27
C GLU A 88 6.19 -0.19 3.93
N LEU A 89 5.04 -0.85 3.80
CA LEU A 89 4.22 -0.78 2.59
C LEU A 89 3.61 0.61 2.36
N MET A 90 3.35 1.37 3.42
CA MET A 90 2.82 2.74 3.35
C MET A 90 3.90 3.78 3.04
N GLY A 91 5.15 3.36 2.85
CA GLY A 91 6.28 4.24 2.54
C GLY A 91 7.41 4.20 3.56
N GLY A 92 7.26 3.42 4.64
CA GLY A 92 8.21 3.34 5.75
C GLY A 92 8.35 4.68 6.48
N PHE A 93 8.87 4.63 7.70
CA PHE A 93 9.60 5.78 8.19
C PHE A 93 10.97 5.69 7.49
N GLU A 94 11.24 6.56 6.51
CA GLU A 94 12.64 6.86 6.17
C GLU A 94 13.24 7.42 7.45
N ASP A 95 13.84 6.56 8.26
CA ASP A 95 14.62 6.97 9.40
C ASP A 95 15.79 7.77 8.81
N ILE A 96 15.70 9.11 8.91
CA ILE A 96 16.72 10.06 8.46
C ILE A 96 18.04 9.87 9.24
N GLU A 97 18.17 8.84 10.09
CA GLU A 97 19.37 8.46 10.83
C GLU A 97 19.98 7.12 10.35
N SER A 98 20.15 6.94 9.04
CA SER A 98 21.20 6.03 8.53
C SER A 98 21.94 6.62 7.33
N GLU A 99 23.05 7.27 7.67
CA GLU A 99 24.21 7.44 6.80
C GLU A 99 24.71 6.05 6.33
N SER A 100 24.79 5.83 5.02
CA SER A 100 25.28 4.62 4.28
C SER A 100 24.19 3.59 3.92
N GLU A 101 23.89 3.23 2.67
CA GLU A 101 24.61 3.31 1.39
C GLU A 101 23.62 3.64 0.25
N LEU A 102 24.07 4.51 -0.66
CA LEU A 102 23.48 4.65 -1.98
C LEU A 102 23.33 3.27 -2.64
N SER A 103 22.10 2.88 -2.99
CA SER A 103 21.92 2.00 -4.14
C SER A 103 22.15 2.83 -5.39
N ALA A 104 23.40 2.85 -5.85
CA ALA A 104 23.79 3.34 -7.16
C ALA A 104 23.18 2.41 -8.23
N ASP A 105 22.17 2.90 -8.93
CA ASP A 105 21.90 2.50 -10.32
C ASP A 105 22.09 3.76 -11.19
N GLU A 106 23.36 4.09 -11.41
CA GLU A 106 23.78 4.99 -12.48
C GLU A 106 24.03 4.16 -13.73
N ASN A 107 23.21 4.34 -14.78
CA ASN A 107 23.62 4.32 -16.18
C ASN A 107 22.42 4.78 -17.05
N GLU A 108 22.44 5.75 -17.96
CA GLU A 108 23.40 6.74 -18.45
C GLU A 108 22.57 7.57 -19.46
N GLY A 109 22.79 8.89 -19.53
CA GLY A 109 22.58 9.62 -20.78
C GLY A 109 21.32 10.47 -20.95
N THR A 110 21.24 11.60 -20.25
CA THR A 110 20.98 12.89 -20.93
C THR A 110 21.35 14.04 -20.01
N VAL A 111 22.54 14.57 -20.29
CA VAL A 111 22.99 15.88 -19.83
C VAL A 111 22.10 16.96 -20.47
N MET A 112 21.04 17.36 -19.78
CA MET A 112 20.43 18.67 -20.05
C MET A 112 20.67 19.56 -18.83
N ALA A 113 21.74 20.33 -18.96
CA ALA A 113 22.13 21.39 -18.05
C ALA A 113 20.94 22.32 -17.78
N MET A 114 20.43 22.24 -16.55
CA MET A 114 19.49 23.20 -15.98
C MET A 114 20.18 24.57 -15.86
N THR A 115 19.63 25.59 -16.52
CA THR A 115 20.08 26.98 -16.39
C THR A 115 19.53 27.59 -15.10
N LYS A 116 20.36 28.34 -14.39
CA LYS A 116 20.14 28.90 -13.05
C LYS A 116 19.13 30.07 -12.97
N GLU A 117 18.22 30.17 -13.94
CA GLU A 117 17.16 31.18 -13.97
C GLU A 117 15.87 30.49 -14.41
N GLY A 118 14.89 30.45 -13.50
CA GLY A 118 13.66 29.67 -13.62
C GLY A 118 12.68 30.20 -14.66
N TYR A 119 12.98 30.01 -15.94
CA TYR A 119 12.01 30.10 -17.03
C TYR A 119 12.18 28.90 -17.97
N VAL A 120 11.15 28.05 -17.99
CA VAL A 120 10.96 27.09 -19.07
C VAL A 120 10.75 27.90 -20.34
N LYS A 121 11.68 27.79 -21.28
CA LYS A 121 11.61 28.37 -22.61
C LYS A 121 10.63 27.56 -23.45
N ASP A 122 9.37 27.48 -23.03
CA ASP A 122 8.30 27.08 -23.92
C ASP A 122 8.08 28.24 -24.89
N GLY A 123 8.04 27.95 -26.19
CA GLY A 123 7.92 28.93 -27.26
C GLY A 123 6.55 29.60 -27.30
N PHE A 124 6.13 30.22 -26.20
CA PHE A 124 4.92 31.01 -26.11
C PHE A 124 5.24 32.46 -26.43
N VAL A 125 5.09 32.84 -27.70
CA VAL A 125 5.02 34.24 -28.09
C VAL A 125 3.59 34.72 -27.79
N VAL A 126 3.46 35.61 -26.81
CA VAL A 126 2.28 36.48 -26.73
C VAL A 126 2.54 37.60 -27.72
N SER A 127 1.99 37.48 -28.92
CA SER A 127 1.72 38.66 -29.72
C SER A 127 0.50 39.34 -29.10
N ASP A 128 0.76 40.43 -28.40
CA ASP A 128 -0.22 41.48 -28.15
C ASP A 128 -0.54 42.09 -29.53
N ASP A 129 -1.67 41.69 -30.10
CA ASP A 129 -2.28 42.41 -31.21
C ASP A 129 -3.63 42.91 -30.68
N GLU A 130 -3.59 44.13 -30.16
CA GLU A 130 -4.75 44.99 -30.09
C GLU A 130 -5.35 45.14 -31.50
N VAL A 131 -6.53 44.58 -31.76
CA VAL A 131 -7.52 45.11 -32.73
C VAL A 131 -8.96 44.76 -32.35
#